data_AF-A0A2P6QED5-F1
#
_entry.id   AF-A0A2P6QED5-F1
#
_cell.length_a   1.000
_cell.length_b   1.000
_cell.length_c   1.000
_cell.angle_alpha   90.00
_cell.angle_beta   90.00
_cell.angle_gamma   90.00
#
_symmetry.space_group_name_H-M   'P 1'
#
loop_
_entity.id
_entity.type
_entity.pdbx_description
1 polymer ?
#
loop_
_entity_poly.entity_id
_entity_poly.type
_entity_poly.pdbx_seq_one_letter_code
_entity_poly.pdbx_strand_id
1 'polypeptide(L)'
;MLSLATHEVHLSILRELDMQISDPPENFKFDLEGIIDDFIFICFFTGNDFLPHMPTLEIHEGAIDLLMTVYKKEFKNIGGYLIDMIQIYENVNSIRRLCYNNDWIEEDIDAGSSNFNFEAIEGSAVVSVDNVSSSKIVENTKEFKQKLKASIRRKSDLFRNGDFGTDKVRLGATGFKERYYKCKFSAESPGEIENKRKEVVKSYTEGLLWVLLYYFSGPPSWKWFYPFHYGPFASDMKGLAQVKPQFQKGSPFKPIDTLMAVLPPRSAHALPKDYRTLMMEECSTIIDFYPSDFEIDMDGKRFKWQGICKLPFIAESRLLHETRKLEKELMVSYSISYFSIILIEDVLS
;
A
#
# COMPACT_ATOMS: atom_id res chain seq x y z
N MET A 1 12.38 -7.27 -2.42
CA MET A 1 11.44 -7.79 -1.41
C MET A 1 11.00 -9.20 -1.76
N LEU A 2 10.19 -9.41 -2.81
CA LEU A 2 9.74 -10.77 -3.18
C LEU A 2 10.90 -11.73 -3.46
N SER A 3 11.93 -11.27 -4.18
CA SER A 3 13.14 -12.05 -4.44
C SER A 3 14.01 -12.33 -3.20
N LEU A 4 13.82 -11.54 -2.14
CA LEU A 4 14.51 -11.74 -0.86
C LEU A 4 13.73 -12.74 -0.01
N ALA A 5 12.41 -12.63 -0.01
CA ALA A 5 11.50 -13.58 0.64
C ALA A 5 11.54 -14.98 0.01
N THR A 6 11.90 -15.11 -1.28
CA THR A 6 12.13 -16.42 -1.91
C THR A 6 13.56 -16.94 -1.71
N HIS A 7 14.46 -16.17 -1.11
CA HIS A 7 15.88 -16.46 -0.94
C HIS A 7 16.65 -16.79 -2.25
N GLU A 8 16.11 -16.40 -3.42
CA GLU A 8 16.66 -16.78 -4.74
C GLU A 8 17.65 -15.77 -5.34
N VAL A 9 17.63 -14.48 -4.94
CA VAL A 9 18.54 -13.46 -5.51
C VAL A 9 19.79 -13.28 -4.68
N HIS A 10 20.94 -13.19 -5.37
CA HIS A 10 22.28 -13.10 -4.77
C HIS A 10 22.37 -12.00 -3.70
N LEU A 11 22.43 -12.50 -2.46
CA LEU A 11 22.81 -11.89 -1.19
C LEU A 11 23.97 -10.87 -1.21
N SER A 12 24.73 -10.72 -2.28
CA SER A 12 25.95 -9.90 -2.31
C SER A 12 25.70 -8.42 -2.03
N ILE A 13 24.59 -7.85 -2.51
CA ILE A 13 24.27 -6.43 -2.31
C ILE A 13 23.75 -6.16 -0.88
N LEU A 14 23.01 -7.11 -0.28
CA LEU A 14 22.56 -6.99 1.11
C LEU A 14 23.67 -7.31 2.12
N ARG A 15 24.62 -8.18 1.77
CA ARG A 15 25.81 -8.46 2.59
C ARG A 15 26.67 -7.21 2.81
N GLU A 16 26.59 -6.22 1.93
CA GLU A 16 27.25 -4.91 2.06
C GLU A 16 26.51 -3.93 2.99
N LEU A 17 25.24 -4.18 3.38
CA LEU A 17 24.46 -3.28 4.26
C LEU A 17 24.95 -3.21 5.72
N ASP A 18 26.16 -3.69 5.99
CA ASP A 18 26.80 -3.70 7.31
C ASP A 18 25.81 -4.10 8.42
N MET A 19 25.19 -5.27 8.27
CA MET A 19 24.18 -5.81 9.19
C MET A 19 24.80 -6.33 10.50
N GLN A 20 25.93 -5.76 10.91
CA GLN A 20 26.62 -6.10 12.14
C GLN A 20 25.79 -5.66 13.34
N ILE A 21 25.40 -6.63 14.15
CA ILE A 21 24.76 -6.42 15.45
C ILE A 21 25.86 -6.44 16.50
N SER A 22 26.11 -5.28 17.12
CA SER A 22 27.24 -5.12 18.05
C SER A 22 26.98 -5.72 19.44
N ASP A 23 25.71 -5.87 19.86
CA ASP A 23 25.33 -6.38 21.19
C ASP A 23 24.13 -7.34 21.09
N PRO A 24 24.33 -8.63 20.73
CA PRO A 24 23.25 -9.62 20.70
C PRO A 24 22.89 -10.15 22.11
N PRO A 25 21.70 -10.76 22.31
CA PRO A 25 21.35 -11.44 23.56
C PRO A 25 22.32 -12.57 23.93
N GLU A 26 22.43 -12.90 25.21
CA GLU A 26 23.24 -14.03 25.68
C GLU A 26 22.77 -15.36 25.05
N ASN A 27 23.72 -16.18 24.59
CA ASN A 27 23.47 -17.45 23.88
C ASN A 27 22.67 -17.34 22.57
N PHE A 28 22.58 -16.14 21.99
CA PHE A 28 21.89 -15.94 20.71
C PHE A 28 22.68 -16.54 19.53
N LYS A 29 22.03 -17.38 18.73
CA LYS A 29 22.62 -17.93 17.51
C LYS A 29 22.27 -17.04 16.33
N PHE A 30 23.29 -16.40 15.77
CA PHE A 30 23.13 -15.58 14.57
C PHE A 30 22.74 -16.43 13.36
N ASP A 31 21.81 -15.90 12.58
CA ASP A 31 21.25 -16.43 11.36
C ASP A 31 20.95 -15.25 10.44
N LEU A 32 21.59 -15.27 9.27
CA LEU A 32 21.46 -14.18 8.30
C LEU A 32 20.06 -14.12 7.71
N GLU A 33 19.39 -15.27 7.56
CA GLU A 33 18.03 -15.34 7.00
C GLU A 33 17.03 -14.61 7.89
N GLY A 34 17.12 -14.81 9.22
CA GLY A 34 16.28 -14.09 10.18
C GLY A 34 16.45 -12.55 10.12
N ILE A 35 17.65 -12.04 9.88
CA ILE A 35 17.82 -10.58 9.73
C ILE A 35 17.31 -10.08 8.39
N ILE A 36 17.41 -10.88 7.33
CA ILE A 36 16.81 -10.54 6.04
C ILE A 36 15.29 -10.46 6.19
N ASP A 37 14.67 -11.39 6.91
CA ASP A 37 13.23 -11.39 7.18
C ASP A 37 12.81 -10.15 7.98
N ASP A 38 13.58 -9.79 9.01
CA ASP A 38 13.36 -8.58 9.79
C ASP A 38 13.53 -7.31 8.95
N PHE A 39 14.55 -7.24 8.10
CA PHE A 39 14.74 -6.13 7.16
C PHE A 39 13.56 -6.01 6.20
N ILE A 40 13.06 -7.14 5.69
CA ILE A 40 11.89 -7.19 4.82
C ILE A 40 10.69 -6.55 5.51
N PHE A 41 10.46 -6.91 6.78
CA PHE A 41 9.37 -6.40 7.57
C PHE A 41 9.53 -4.93 7.96
N ILE A 42 10.74 -4.48 8.29
CA ILE A 42 11.05 -3.07 8.54
C ILE A 42 10.68 -2.22 7.31
N CYS A 43 10.96 -2.68 6.10
CA CYS A 43 10.58 -1.97 4.88
C CYS A 43 9.06 -1.83 4.69
N PHE A 44 8.24 -2.69 5.30
CA PHE A 44 6.78 -2.55 5.19
C PHE A 44 6.27 -1.29 5.90
N PHE A 45 7.00 -0.76 6.89
CA PHE A 45 6.64 0.47 7.61
C PHE A 45 6.82 1.73 6.76
N THR A 46 7.71 1.70 5.77
CA THR A 46 7.97 2.85 4.88
C THR A 46 6.94 3.02 3.76
N GLY A 47 5.91 2.17 3.75
CA GLY A 47 4.84 2.15 2.74
C GLY A 47 5.00 1.00 1.74
N ASN A 48 3.87 0.45 1.30
CA ASN A 48 3.78 -0.60 0.30
C ASN A 48 2.43 -0.52 -0.44
N ASP A 49 2.19 -1.38 -1.41
CA ASP A 49 0.95 -1.34 -2.22
C ASP A 49 -0.33 -1.56 -1.40
N PHE A 50 -0.23 -2.14 -0.20
CA PHE A 50 -1.37 -2.50 0.65
C PHE A 50 -1.59 -1.54 1.82
N LEU A 51 -0.55 -0.81 2.24
CA LEU A 51 -0.58 0.11 3.38
C LEU A 51 0.04 1.45 3.02
N PRO A 52 -0.62 2.57 3.37
CA PRO A 52 0.00 3.89 3.23
C PRO A 52 1.24 3.99 4.12
N HIS A 53 2.21 4.79 3.70
CA HIS A 53 3.37 5.10 4.53
C HIS A 53 2.96 5.80 5.84
N MET A 54 3.76 5.61 6.89
CA MET A 54 3.60 6.40 8.11
C MET A 54 4.04 7.86 7.84
N PRO A 55 3.34 8.87 8.38
CA PRO A 55 3.61 10.29 8.05
C PRO A 55 5.03 10.77 8.32
N THR A 56 5.77 10.12 9.22
CA THR A 56 7.13 10.50 9.64
C THR A 56 8.23 9.60 9.06
N LEU A 57 7.87 8.63 8.21
CA LEU A 57 8.81 7.64 7.67
C LEU A 57 8.76 7.63 6.14
N GLU A 58 9.35 8.65 5.52
CA GLU A 58 9.53 8.70 4.07
C GLU A 58 10.87 8.09 3.62
N ILE A 59 10.83 7.22 2.61
CA ILE A 59 12.05 6.55 2.09
C ILE A 59 13.09 7.57 1.61
N HIS A 60 12.65 8.69 1.01
CA HIS A 60 13.54 9.73 0.51
C HIS A 60 14.26 10.53 1.61
N GLU A 61 13.85 10.35 2.87
CA GLU A 61 14.44 11.02 4.04
C GLU A 61 15.31 10.06 4.88
N GLY A 62 15.68 8.89 4.34
CA GLY A 62 16.53 7.93 5.05
C GLY A 62 15.78 7.11 6.11
N ALA A 63 14.46 6.99 6.00
CA ALA A 63 13.65 6.26 6.97
C ALA A 63 14.10 4.80 7.17
N ILE A 64 14.58 4.12 6.11
CA ILE A 64 15.08 2.75 6.21
C ILE A 64 16.36 2.72 7.05
N ASP A 65 17.29 3.65 6.83
CA ASP A 65 18.55 3.73 7.57
C ASP A 65 18.27 3.98 9.06
N LEU A 66 17.37 4.93 9.35
CA LEU A 66 16.91 5.23 10.71
C LEU A 66 16.30 4.00 11.39
N LEU A 67 15.36 3.31 10.73
CA LEU A 67 14.73 2.11 11.28
C LEU A 67 15.75 0.99 11.51
N MET A 68 16.74 0.85 10.62
CA MET A 68 17.83 -0.12 10.78
C MET A 68 18.77 0.25 11.94
N THR A 69 19.07 1.53 12.15
CA THR A 69 19.83 1.99 13.32
C THR A 69 19.08 1.66 14.61
N VAL A 70 17.78 1.94 14.67
CA VAL A 70 16.92 1.64 15.83
C VAL A 70 16.87 0.12 16.08
N TYR A 71 16.65 -0.67 15.03
CA TYR A 71 16.62 -2.12 15.12
C TYR A 71 17.92 -2.70 15.69
N LYS A 72 19.09 -2.26 15.18
CA LYS A 72 20.41 -2.70 15.68
C LYS A 72 20.60 -2.35 17.16
N LYS A 73 20.20 -1.14 17.57
CA LYS A 73 20.30 -0.66 18.96
C LYS A 73 19.38 -1.46 19.91
N GLU A 74 18.18 -1.79 19.45
CA GLU A 74 17.16 -2.45 20.28
C GLU A 74 17.20 -3.98 20.19
N PHE A 75 18.03 -4.56 19.32
CA PHE A 75 18.08 -6.00 19.04
C PHE A 75 18.16 -6.87 20.32
N LYS A 76 19.04 -6.50 21.26
CA LYS A 76 19.17 -7.16 22.56
C LYS A 76 17.92 -7.05 23.42
N ASN A 77 17.32 -5.86 23.49
CA ASN A 77 16.16 -5.57 24.32
C ASN A 77 14.91 -6.31 23.80
N ILE A 78 14.82 -6.46 22.47
CA ILE A 78 13.79 -7.24 21.79
C ILE A 78 14.00 -8.74 21.99
N GLY A 79 15.22 -9.16 22.30
CA GLY A 79 15.57 -10.54 22.58
C GLY A 79 15.95 -11.35 21.34
N GLY A 80 16.39 -10.67 20.27
CA GLY A 80 16.71 -11.29 18.98
C GLY A 80 15.85 -10.74 17.85
N TYR A 81 15.53 -11.61 16.88
CA TYR A 81 14.75 -11.24 15.69
C TYR A 81 13.35 -10.69 16.02
N LEU A 82 12.88 -9.77 15.18
CA LEU A 82 11.52 -9.19 15.25
C LEU A 82 10.47 -10.23 14.86
N ILE A 83 10.80 -10.97 13.81
CA ILE A 83 10.01 -12.03 13.26
C ILE A 83 10.65 -13.35 13.64
N ASP A 84 9.87 -14.17 14.35
CA ASP A 84 10.13 -15.59 14.43
C ASP A 84 9.13 -16.28 13.49
N MET A 85 9.59 -16.64 12.29
CA MET A 85 8.75 -17.30 11.28
C MET A 85 8.16 -18.62 11.78
N ILE A 86 8.90 -19.36 12.62
CA ILE A 86 8.42 -20.60 13.23
C ILE A 86 7.27 -20.30 14.18
N GLN A 87 7.38 -19.22 14.95
CA GLN A 87 6.31 -18.76 15.84
C GLN A 87 5.15 -18.08 15.11
N ILE A 88 5.33 -17.51 13.91
CA ILE A 88 4.21 -16.98 13.10
C ILE A 88 3.32 -18.12 12.58
N TYR A 89 3.88 -19.29 12.29
CA TYR A 89 3.10 -20.49 12.00
C TYR A 89 2.35 -21.03 13.23
N GLU A 90 2.81 -20.76 14.45
CA GLU A 90 2.24 -21.34 15.68
C GLU A 90 1.49 -20.38 16.62
N ASN A 91 1.75 -19.06 16.65
CA ASN A 91 1.00 -18.00 17.35
C ASN A 91 1.72 -16.62 17.27
N VAL A 92 1.01 -15.62 16.74
CA VAL A 92 1.43 -14.20 16.66
C VAL A 92 1.68 -13.59 18.06
N ASN A 93 2.92 -13.57 18.55
CA ASN A 93 3.28 -12.95 19.84
C ASN A 93 4.55 -12.05 19.83
N SER A 94 5.30 -11.95 18.72
CA SER A 94 6.63 -11.29 18.73
C SER A 94 6.64 -9.79 18.40
N ILE A 95 5.54 -9.19 17.94
CA ILE A 95 5.41 -7.74 17.64
C ILE A 95 5.20 -6.91 18.93
N ARG A 96 5.97 -7.18 20.00
CA ARG A 96 5.76 -6.58 21.33
C ARG A 96 6.65 -5.37 21.65
N ARG A 97 7.82 -5.23 21.01
CA ARG A 97 8.89 -4.39 21.58
C ARG A 97 9.41 -3.22 20.74
N LEU A 98 9.15 -3.17 19.43
CA LEU A 98 9.65 -2.07 18.58
C LEU A 98 9.02 -0.70 18.84
N CYS A 99 7.78 -0.66 19.34
CA CYS A 99 7.03 0.60 19.44
C CYS A 99 7.03 1.23 20.85
N TYR A 100 7.70 0.61 21.82
CA TYR A 100 7.78 1.13 23.19
C TYR A 100 8.91 2.16 23.38
N ASN A 101 9.92 2.20 22.48
CA ASN A 101 11.13 3.01 22.64
C ASN A 101 11.28 4.19 21.64
N ASN A 102 10.26 4.48 20.81
CA ASN A 102 10.30 5.57 19.82
C ASN A 102 10.02 6.98 20.39
N ASP A 103 10.11 7.18 21.71
CA ASP A 103 9.98 8.53 22.29
C ASP A 103 11.18 9.44 21.91
N TRP A 104 12.27 8.92 21.32
CA TRP A 104 13.52 9.67 21.03
C TRP A 104 13.75 10.08 19.57
N ILE A 105 12.88 9.72 18.62
CA ILE A 105 13.09 10.06 17.19
C ILE A 105 12.43 11.38 16.81
N GLU A 106 11.35 11.76 17.49
CA GLU A 106 10.57 12.96 17.14
C GLU A 106 11.04 14.22 17.87
N GLU A 107 11.82 14.11 18.96
CA GLU A 107 12.41 15.28 19.65
C GLU A 107 13.56 15.93 18.85
N ASP A 108 14.28 15.18 18.02
CA ASP A 108 15.40 15.72 17.22
C ASP A 108 14.93 16.50 15.97
N ILE A 109 13.67 16.35 15.54
CA ILE A 109 13.07 17.20 14.50
C ILE A 109 12.70 18.58 15.08
N ASP A 110 12.43 18.65 16.39
CA ASP A 110 12.16 19.89 17.13
C ASP A 110 13.45 20.72 17.36
N ALA A 111 14.62 20.08 17.29
CA ALA A 111 15.93 20.71 17.47
C ALA A 111 16.63 20.96 16.12
N GLY A 112 16.17 21.97 15.39
CA GLY A 112 16.59 22.24 14.01
C GLY A 112 18.10 22.19 13.69
N SER A 113 18.36 21.75 12.45
CA SER A 113 19.57 21.95 11.64
C SER A 113 20.81 21.10 11.95
N SER A 114 21.11 20.15 11.06
CA SER A 114 22.45 20.10 10.43
C SER A 114 22.47 19.24 9.15
N ASN A 115 22.99 19.86 8.10
CA ASN A 115 23.26 19.36 6.75
C ASN A 115 23.89 17.96 6.69
N PHE A 116 23.36 17.09 5.82
CA PHE A 116 24.09 15.93 5.29
C PHE A 116 24.22 16.04 3.76
N ASN A 117 25.45 16.29 3.31
CA ASN A 117 25.84 16.27 1.89
C ASN A 117 26.14 14.84 1.45
N PHE A 118 25.63 14.43 0.28
CA PHE A 118 25.97 13.16 -0.36
C PHE A 118 26.62 13.42 -1.72
N GLU A 119 27.93 13.24 -1.81
CA GLU A 119 28.67 13.24 -3.08
C GLU A 119 28.68 11.85 -3.72
N ALA A 120 28.59 11.86 -5.04
CA ALA A 120 28.36 10.72 -5.92
C ALA A 120 29.60 9.86 -6.18
N ILE A 121 29.38 8.60 -6.56
CA ILE A 121 30.37 7.77 -7.26
C ILE A 121 29.70 7.13 -8.49
N GLU A 122 30.14 7.56 -9.66
CA GLU A 122 29.93 6.95 -10.98
C GLU A 122 30.86 5.73 -11.16
N GLY A 123 30.44 4.75 -11.96
CA GLY A 123 31.30 3.65 -12.39
C GLY A 123 30.63 2.69 -13.38
N SER A 124 31.00 2.82 -14.65
CA SER A 124 30.43 2.19 -15.87
C SER A 124 30.95 0.78 -16.17
N ALA A 125 30.16 -0.06 -16.88
CA ALA A 125 30.68 -0.96 -17.93
C ALA A 125 29.58 -1.43 -18.90
N VAL A 126 29.96 -1.49 -20.18
CA VAL A 126 29.14 -1.62 -21.40
C VAL A 126 29.38 -2.99 -22.05
N VAL A 127 28.37 -3.63 -22.66
CA VAL A 127 28.55 -4.50 -23.84
C VAL A 127 27.40 -4.32 -24.84
N SER A 128 27.79 -4.21 -26.11
CA SER A 128 27.02 -3.78 -27.28
C SER A 128 26.49 -4.96 -28.11
N VAL A 129 25.34 -4.78 -28.78
CA VAL A 129 24.96 -5.52 -30.00
C VAL A 129 24.20 -4.56 -30.94
N ASP A 130 24.73 -4.35 -32.14
CA ASP A 130 24.08 -3.69 -33.30
C ASP A 130 23.90 -4.80 -34.37
N ASN A 131 22.88 -4.88 -35.24
CA ASN A 131 22.20 -3.89 -36.09
C ASN A 131 21.11 -4.68 -36.89
N VAL A 132 19.88 -4.26 -37.26
CA VAL A 132 19.39 -2.96 -37.74
C VAL A 132 17.86 -2.79 -37.50
N SER A 133 17.49 -1.56 -37.11
CA SER A 133 16.20 -0.85 -37.21
C SER A 133 14.98 -1.31 -36.38
N SER A 134 15.24 -1.93 -35.22
CA SER A 134 14.37 -1.87 -34.04
C SER A 134 14.69 -0.65 -33.15
N SER A 135 15.89 -0.07 -33.30
CA SER A 135 16.38 1.10 -32.56
C SER A 135 15.47 2.32 -32.74
N LYS A 136 15.06 2.65 -33.97
CA LYS A 136 14.17 3.80 -34.22
C LYS A 136 12.82 3.68 -33.52
N ILE A 137 12.22 2.49 -33.44
CA ILE A 137 10.93 2.30 -32.75
C ILE A 137 11.13 2.34 -31.22
N VAL A 138 12.20 1.72 -30.71
CA VAL A 138 12.53 1.73 -29.27
C VAL A 138 12.96 3.12 -28.81
N GLU A 139 13.73 3.84 -29.62
CA GLU A 139 14.21 5.20 -29.39
C GLU A 139 13.06 6.20 -29.51
N ASN A 140 12.19 6.09 -30.53
CA ASN A 140 10.95 6.88 -30.60
C ASN A 140 10.03 6.57 -29.40
N THR A 141 9.94 5.32 -28.94
CA THR A 141 9.13 4.95 -27.76
C THR A 141 9.76 5.45 -26.46
N LYS A 142 11.10 5.43 -26.36
CA LYS A 142 11.86 5.95 -25.21
C LYS A 142 11.80 7.46 -25.16
N GLU A 143 11.95 8.14 -26.30
CA GLU A 143 11.79 9.57 -26.46
C GLU A 143 10.34 9.99 -26.21
N PHE A 144 9.35 9.24 -26.69
CA PHE A 144 7.94 9.46 -26.37
C PHE A 144 7.66 9.26 -24.87
N LYS A 145 8.16 8.18 -24.25
CA LYS A 145 8.07 7.96 -22.80
C LYS A 145 8.77 9.06 -22.01
N GLN A 146 9.92 9.56 -22.47
CA GLN A 146 10.65 10.67 -21.83
C GLN A 146 9.91 11.99 -22.00
N LYS A 147 9.40 12.30 -23.19
CA LYS A 147 8.57 13.48 -23.47
C LYS A 147 7.24 13.43 -22.75
N LEU A 148 6.64 12.25 -22.60
CA LEU A 148 5.45 11.99 -21.80
C LEU A 148 5.75 12.16 -20.31
N LYS A 149 6.82 11.54 -19.79
CA LYS A 149 7.29 11.76 -18.41
C LYS A 149 7.61 13.23 -18.16
N ALA A 150 8.25 13.92 -19.09
CA ALA A 150 8.56 15.34 -18.98
C ALA A 150 7.31 16.22 -19.07
N SER A 151 6.33 15.88 -19.91
CA SER A 151 5.03 16.56 -20.00
C SER A 151 4.17 16.32 -18.76
N ILE A 152 4.14 15.08 -18.24
CA ILE A 152 3.50 14.74 -16.96
C ILE A 152 4.20 15.52 -15.85
N ARG A 153 5.54 15.53 -15.80
CA ARG A 153 6.34 16.30 -14.82
C ARG A 153 6.04 17.79 -14.92
N ARG A 154 5.97 18.38 -16.12
CA ARG A 154 5.62 19.81 -16.30
C ARG A 154 4.17 20.14 -15.96
N LYS A 155 3.20 19.28 -16.30
CA LYS A 155 1.77 19.50 -16.01
C LYS A 155 1.39 19.23 -14.56
N SER A 156 2.19 18.44 -13.84
CA SER A 156 1.90 18.02 -12.46
C SER A 156 2.74 18.72 -11.39
N ASP A 157 3.77 19.50 -11.75
CA ASP A 157 4.65 20.19 -10.79
C ASP A 157 3.96 21.39 -10.15
N LEU A 158 3.44 21.21 -8.93
CA LEU A 158 2.70 22.25 -8.22
C LEU A 158 3.60 23.38 -7.72
N PHE A 159 4.89 23.13 -7.45
CA PHE A 159 5.83 24.19 -7.03
C PHE A 159 5.96 25.30 -8.06
N ARG A 160 5.76 24.97 -9.35
CA ARG A 160 5.85 25.95 -10.43
C ARG A 160 4.55 26.73 -10.63
N ASN A 161 3.43 26.20 -10.17
CA ASN A 161 2.10 26.78 -10.35
C ASN A 161 1.61 27.56 -9.11
N GLY A 162 2.40 27.60 -8.03
CA GLY A 162 2.06 28.36 -6.81
C GLY A 162 0.88 27.79 -6.01
N ASP A 163 0.40 26.60 -6.36
CA ASP A 163 -0.82 25.97 -5.83
C ASP A 163 -0.48 24.98 -4.71
N PHE A 164 0.30 25.42 -3.73
CA PHE A 164 0.53 24.63 -2.52
C PHE A 164 -0.41 25.14 -1.43
N GLY A 165 -1.41 24.33 -1.10
CA GLY A 165 -2.23 24.57 0.09
C GLY A 165 -1.32 24.63 1.31
N THR A 166 -1.57 25.59 2.21
CA THR A 166 -0.84 25.69 3.48
C THR A 166 -0.90 24.34 4.21
N ASP A 167 0.25 23.78 4.60
CA ASP A 167 0.30 22.56 5.41
C ASP A 167 -0.54 22.77 6.68
N LYS A 168 -1.72 22.13 6.69
CA LYS A 168 -2.69 22.23 7.78
C LYS A 168 -2.23 21.45 9.02
N VAL A 169 -1.45 20.39 8.81
CA VAL A 169 -1.00 19.50 9.87
C VAL A 169 0.19 20.11 10.60
N ARG A 170 1.12 20.74 9.87
CA ARG A 170 2.37 21.31 10.40
C ARG A 170 3.13 20.26 11.19
N LEU A 171 3.61 19.24 10.50
CA LEU A 171 4.40 18.16 11.10
C LEU A 171 5.62 18.76 11.84
N GLY A 172 5.97 18.18 12.99
CA GLY A 172 7.01 18.68 13.89
C GLY A 172 6.56 19.78 14.86
N ALA A 173 5.55 20.59 14.54
CA ALA A 173 5.09 21.64 15.46
C ALA A 173 4.15 21.12 16.56
N THR A 174 4.21 21.68 17.78
CA THR A 174 3.35 21.30 18.91
C THR A 174 1.88 21.12 18.52
N GLY A 175 1.28 19.97 18.87
CA GLY A 175 -0.11 19.63 18.54
C GLY A 175 -0.34 19.07 17.13
N PHE A 176 0.71 18.70 16.38
CA PHE A 176 0.58 18.16 15.02
C PHE A 176 -0.25 16.87 14.97
N LYS A 177 -0.15 15.99 15.98
CA LYS A 177 -0.91 14.73 16.03
C LYS A 177 -2.41 14.97 16.10
N GLU A 178 -2.84 15.92 16.93
CA GLU A 178 -4.26 16.30 17.03
C GLU A 178 -4.76 16.88 15.70
N ARG A 179 -3.98 17.80 15.09
CA ARG A 179 -4.31 18.38 13.78
C ARG A 179 -4.37 17.33 12.68
N TYR A 180 -3.46 16.34 12.71
CA TYR A 180 -3.44 15.23 11.76
C TYR A 180 -4.74 14.42 11.84
N TYR A 181 -5.11 13.95 13.02
CA TYR A 181 -6.34 13.15 13.17
C TYR A 181 -7.60 13.94 12.84
N LYS A 182 -7.66 15.23 13.16
CA LYS A 182 -8.73 16.14 12.73
C LYS A 182 -8.79 16.26 11.20
N CYS A 183 -7.68 16.64 10.57
CA CYS A 183 -7.66 16.92 9.13
C CYS A 183 -7.83 15.67 8.26
N LYS A 184 -7.26 14.54 8.68
CA LYS A 184 -7.10 13.34 7.84
C LYS A 184 -8.17 12.28 8.12
N PHE A 185 -8.73 12.27 9.33
CA PHE A 185 -9.76 11.30 9.73
C PHE A 185 -11.05 11.93 10.23
N SER A 186 -11.17 13.26 10.18
CA SER A 186 -12.37 14.00 10.62
C SER A 186 -12.76 13.70 12.08
N ALA A 187 -11.78 13.45 12.94
CA ALA A 187 -11.99 13.19 14.37
C ALA A 187 -11.81 14.49 15.16
N GLU A 188 -12.90 15.09 15.64
CA GLU A 188 -12.90 16.46 16.19
C GLU A 188 -12.62 16.51 17.69
N SER A 189 -13.27 15.63 18.45
CA SER A 189 -13.11 15.58 19.91
C SER A 189 -11.92 14.71 20.33
N PRO A 190 -11.30 14.97 21.51
CA PRO A 190 -10.23 14.12 22.02
C PRO A 190 -10.60 12.63 22.14
N GLY A 191 -11.87 12.33 22.46
CA GLY A 191 -12.37 10.95 22.52
C GLY A 191 -12.48 10.30 21.14
N GLU A 192 -12.94 11.02 20.13
CA GLU A 192 -12.99 10.54 18.74
C GLU A 192 -11.59 10.32 18.18
N ILE A 193 -10.65 11.23 18.46
CA ILE A 193 -9.24 11.10 18.05
C ILE A 193 -8.65 9.83 18.65
N GLU A 194 -8.86 9.59 19.95
CA GLU A 194 -8.34 8.40 20.62
C GLU A 194 -8.94 7.11 20.06
N ASN A 195 -10.26 7.08 19.83
CA ASN A 195 -10.92 5.93 19.24
C ASN A 195 -10.43 5.68 17.81
N LYS A 196 -10.32 6.74 17.00
CA LYS A 196 -9.83 6.64 15.63
C LYS A 196 -8.39 6.16 15.58
N ARG A 197 -7.52 6.69 16.45
CA ARG A 197 -6.14 6.23 16.60
C ARG A 197 -6.09 4.72 16.85
N LYS A 198 -6.88 4.20 17.81
CA LYS A 198 -6.95 2.76 18.10
C LYS A 198 -7.41 1.93 16.91
N GLU A 199 -8.45 2.39 16.19
CA GLU A 199 -8.94 1.71 15.00
C GLU A 199 -7.89 1.64 13.89
N VAL A 200 -7.25 2.78 13.59
CA VAL A 200 -6.23 2.92 12.56
C VAL A 200 -5.02 2.04 12.89
N VAL A 201 -4.53 2.08 14.13
CA VAL A 201 -3.41 1.24 14.60
C VAL A 201 -3.77 -0.24 14.51
N LYS A 202 -4.98 -0.63 14.96
CA LYS A 202 -5.45 -2.01 14.85
C LYS A 202 -5.43 -2.49 13.40
N SER A 203 -6.11 -1.79 12.48
CA SER A 203 -6.15 -2.17 11.07
C SER A 203 -4.77 -2.13 10.41
N TYR A 204 -3.90 -1.19 10.79
CA TYR A 204 -2.54 -1.13 10.24
C TYR A 204 -1.70 -2.33 10.69
N THR A 205 -1.84 -2.74 11.95
CA THR A 205 -1.19 -3.95 12.50
C THR A 205 -1.66 -5.22 11.79
N GLU A 206 -2.98 -5.34 11.59
CA GLU A 206 -3.56 -6.44 10.79
C GLU A 206 -2.97 -6.43 9.38
N GLY A 207 -2.79 -5.26 8.77
CA GLY A 207 -2.19 -5.13 7.45
C GLY A 207 -0.72 -5.54 7.39
N LEU A 208 0.10 -5.14 8.37
CA LEU A 208 1.50 -5.56 8.43
C LEU A 208 1.62 -7.08 8.48
N LEU A 209 0.77 -7.73 9.28
CA LEU A 209 0.69 -9.18 9.37
C LEU A 209 0.15 -9.82 8.09
N TRP A 210 -0.83 -9.20 7.43
CA TRP A 210 -1.36 -9.66 6.16
C TRP A 210 -0.28 -9.64 5.07
N VAL A 211 0.47 -8.53 4.97
CA VAL A 211 1.56 -8.36 4.00
C VAL A 211 2.67 -9.37 4.28
N LEU A 212 3.06 -9.54 5.55
CA LEU A 212 4.05 -10.53 5.93
C LEU A 212 3.65 -11.94 5.47
N LEU A 213 2.44 -12.39 5.81
CA LEU A 213 1.93 -13.70 5.37
C LEU A 213 1.82 -13.79 3.84
N TYR A 214 1.41 -12.71 3.17
CA TYR A 214 1.31 -12.68 1.71
C TYR A 214 2.64 -12.98 1.02
N TYR A 215 3.75 -12.40 1.51
CA TYR A 215 5.08 -12.61 0.93
C TYR A 215 5.65 -14.01 1.20
N PHE A 216 5.40 -14.58 2.37
CA PHE A 216 6.06 -15.83 2.80
C PHE A 216 5.18 -17.09 2.75
N SER A 217 3.86 -16.94 2.71
CA SER A 217 2.90 -18.06 2.75
C SER A 217 1.73 -17.91 1.77
N GLY A 218 1.66 -16.80 1.03
CA GLY A 218 0.54 -16.44 0.18
C GLY A 218 -0.60 -15.73 0.94
N PRO A 219 -1.65 -15.27 0.22
CA PRO A 219 -2.65 -14.36 0.79
C PRO A 219 -3.45 -15.04 1.92
N PRO A 220 -3.39 -14.53 3.16
CA PRO A 220 -4.15 -15.09 4.28
C PRO A 220 -5.63 -14.72 4.21
N SER A 221 -5.99 -13.66 3.48
CA SER A 221 -7.36 -13.26 3.17
C SER A 221 -7.46 -12.56 1.83
N TRP A 222 -8.42 -12.95 1.00
CA TRP A 222 -8.79 -12.24 -0.23
C TRP A 222 -9.74 -11.06 0.01
N LYS A 223 -10.28 -10.93 1.23
CA LYS A 223 -11.30 -9.94 1.58
C LYS A 223 -10.76 -8.79 2.43
N TRP A 224 -9.70 -9.05 3.19
CA TRP A 224 -9.11 -8.06 4.07
C TRP A 224 -8.55 -6.90 3.25
N PHE A 225 -8.81 -5.67 3.70
CA PHE A 225 -8.21 -4.45 3.17
C PHE A 225 -8.03 -3.45 4.31
N TYR A 226 -7.14 -2.48 4.10
CA TYR A 226 -6.95 -1.38 5.03
C TYR A 226 -8.00 -0.28 4.79
N PRO A 227 -8.94 -0.03 5.73
CA PRO A 227 -10.12 0.81 5.48
C PRO A 227 -9.89 2.31 5.71
N PHE A 228 -8.66 2.78 5.51
CA PHE A 228 -8.29 4.18 5.67
C PHE A 228 -7.34 4.61 4.56
N HIS A 229 -7.32 5.90 4.23
CA HIS A 229 -6.41 6.44 3.22
C HIS A 229 -5.04 6.82 3.76
N TYR A 230 -4.86 6.93 5.08
CA TYR A 230 -3.60 7.35 5.70
C TYR A 230 -3.19 6.42 6.83
N GLY A 231 -1.88 6.31 7.09
CA GLY A 231 -1.33 5.52 8.18
C GLY A 231 -1.40 6.21 9.54
N PRO A 232 -1.22 5.46 10.65
CA PRO A 232 -0.99 6.05 11.96
C PRO A 232 0.44 6.62 12.07
N PHE A 233 0.72 7.40 13.13
CA PHE A 233 2.11 7.70 13.46
C PHE A 233 2.81 6.48 14.06
N ALA A 234 4.12 6.38 13.89
CA ALA A 234 4.93 5.35 14.52
C ALA A 234 4.78 5.35 16.06
N SER A 235 4.62 6.54 16.67
CA SER A 235 4.38 6.70 18.11
C SER A 235 3.04 6.14 18.59
N ASP A 236 2.06 6.00 17.70
CA ASP A 236 0.72 5.51 18.03
C ASP A 236 0.67 3.99 18.09
N MET A 237 1.69 3.32 17.54
CA MET A 237 1.81 1.86 17.48
C MET A 237 2.10 1.21 18.86
N LYS A 238 1.83 1.91 19.97
CA LYS A 238 1.91 1.33 21.31
C LYS A 238 0.82 0.27 21.47
N GLY A 239 1.20 -0.99 21.68
CA GLY A 239 0.26 -2.09 21.97
C GLY A 239 -0.06 -3.07 20.82
N LEU A 240 0.74 -3.12 19.76
CA LEU A 240 0.56 -4.07 18.64
C LEU A 240 0.37 -5.52 19.08
N ALA A 241 1.06 -5.95 20.13
CA ALA A 241 0.97 -7.31 20.68
C ALA A 241 -0.43 -7.73 21.17
N GLN A 242 -1.36 -6.77 21.34
CA GLN A 242 -2.73 -7.08 21.72
C GLN A 242 -3.61 -7.42 20.50
N VAL A 243 -3.16 -7.06 19.29
CA VAL A 243 -3.90 -7.34 18.05
C VAL A 243 -3.63 -8.77 17.62
N LYS A 244 -4.68 -9.59 17.64
CA LYS A 244 -4.66 -10.96 17.14
C LYS A 244 -5.56 -11.03 15.90
N PRO A 245 -5.02 -10.83 14.69
CA PRO A 245 -5.84 -10.88 13.49
C PRO A 245 -6.44 -12.27 13.30
N GLN A 246 -7.71 -12.30 12.91
CA GLN A 246 -8.38 -13.50 12.44
C GLN A 246 -8.75 -13.30 10.98
N PHE A 247 -7.89 -13.75 10.08
CA PHE A 247 -8.11 -13.62 8.66
C PHE A 247 -9.12 -14.65 8.17
N GLN A 248 -10.19 -14.16 7.55
CA GLN A 248 -11.10 -15.02 6.78
C GLN A 248 -10.52 -15.19 5.39
N LYS A 249 -10.10 -16.41 5.03
CA LYS A 249 -9.42 -16.67 3.75
C LYS A 249 -10.22 -16.16 2.56
N GLY A 250 -11.52 -16.46 2.51
CA GLY A 250 -12.37 -16.09 1.38
C GLY A 250 -11.89 -16.69 0.05
N SER A 251 -12.33 -16.11 -1.04
CA SER A 251 -11.93 -16.48 -2.40
C SER A 251 -11.71 -15.21 -3.23
N PRO A 252 -10.86 -15.25 -4.27
CA PRO A 252 -10.73 -14.14 -5.18
C PRO A 252 -12.07 -13.82 -5.85
N PHE A 253 -12.26 -12.56 -6.21
CA PHE A 253 -13.40 -12.11 -7.01
C PHE A 253 -13.41 -12.78 -8.39
N LYS A 254 -14.61 -12.91 -8.98
CA LYS A 254 -14.70 -13.26 -10.41
C LYS A 254 -14.07 -12.12 -11.23
N PRO A 255 -13.55 -12.39 -12.43
CA PRO A 255 -12.96 -11.35 -13.27
C PRO A 255 -13.87 -10.13 -13.47
N ILE A 256 -15.19 -10.33 -13.63
CA ILE A 256 -16.14 -9.24 -13.78
C ILE A 256 -16.30 -8.41 -12.51
N ASP A 257 -16.35 -9.05 -11.34
CA ASP A 257 -16.46 -8.38 -10.05
C ASP A 257 -15.19 -7.55 -9.78
N THR A 258 -14.01 -8.06 -10.17
CA THR A 258 -12.74 -7.31 -10.11
C THR A 258 -12.77 -6.09 -11.01
N LEU A 259 -13.23 -6.22 -12.25
CA LEU A 259 -13.32 -5.08 -13.17
C LEU A 259 -14.28 -4.01 -12.64
N MET A 260 -15.44 -4.43 -12.11
CA MET A 260 -16.38 -3.51 -11.45
C MET A 260 -15.76 -2.85 -10.21
N ALA A 261 -14.92 -3.56 -9.46
CA ALA A 261 -14.29 -3.01 -8.26
C ALA A 261 -13.12 -2.04 -8.55
N VAL A 262 -12.52 -2.10 -9.74
CA VAL A 262 -11.28 -1.37 -10.06
C VAL A 262 -11.47 -0.30 -11.12
N LEU A 263 -12.32 -0.53 -12.12
CA LEU A 263 -12.44 0.39 -13.24
C LEU A 263 -13.26 1.64 -12.87
N PRO A 264 -12.89 2.82 -13.38
CA PRO A 264 -13.75 3.98 -13.36
C PRO A 264 -14.80 3.92 -14.48
N PRO A 265 -15.91 4.69 -14.40
CA PRO A 265 -16.95 4.74 -15.45
C PRO A 265 -16.41 5.03 -16.85
N ARG A 266 -15.35 5.83 -16.98
CA ARG A 266 -14.71 6.14 -18.27
C ARG A 266 -14.15 4.90 -18.98
N SER A 267 -13.86 3.84 -18.23
CA SER A 267 -13.38 2.55 -18.73
C SER A 267 -14.49 1.49 -18.80
N ALA A 268 -15.77 1.84 -18.62
CA ALA A 268 -16.89 0.90 -18.65
C ALA A 268 -17.01 0.13 -19.98
N HIS A 269 -16.41 0.64 -21.06
CA HIS A 269 -16.35 -0.08 -22.34
C HIS A 269 -15.62 -1.44 -22.25
N ALA A 270 -14.78 -1.66 -21.24
CA ALA A 270 -14.12 -2.94 -20.96
C ALA A 270 -15.06 -3.98 -20.31
N LEU A 271 -16.26 -3.58 -19.92
CA LEU A 271 -17.30 -4.46 -19.35
C LEU A 271 -18.34 -4.86 -20.40
N PRO A 272 -19.04 -6.00 -20.22
CA PRO A 272 -20.26 -6.31 -20.95
C PRO A 272 -21.29 -5.19 -20.80
N LYS A 273 -22.09 -4.95 -21.84
CA LYS A 273 -22.97 -3.78 -21.95
C LYS A 273 -23.90 -3.60 -20.75
N ASP A 274 -24.52 -4.69 -20.28
CA ASP A 274 -25.48 -4.64 -19.19
C ASP A 274 -24.83 -4.22 -17.86
N TYR A 275 -23.60 -4.69 -17.58
CA TYR A 275 -22.86 -4.34 -16.37
C TYR A 275 -22.47 -2.85 -16.32
N ARG A 276 -22.37 -2.18 -17.48
CA ARG A 276 -22.04 -0.74 -17.53
C ARG A 276 -23.11 0.11 -16.87
N THR A 277 -24.37 -0.33 -16.90
CA THR A 277 -25.49 0.38 -16.29
C THR A 277 -25.29 0.56 -14.79
N LEU A 278 -24.71 -0.44 -14.12
CA LEU A 278 -24.41 -0.39 -12.69
C LEU A 278 -23.40 0.71 -12.31
N MET A 279 -22.56 1.15 -13.26
CA MET A 279 -21.55 2.20 -13.04
C MET A 279 -21.97 3.59 -13.53
N MET A 280 -22.93 3.66 -14.45
CA MET A 280 -23.23 4.89 -15.20
C MET A 280 -24.63 5.45 -14.94
N GLU A 281 -25.60 4.60 -14.60
CA GLU A 281 -26.98 5.03 -14.39
C GLU A 281 -27.20 5.51 -12.95
N GLU A 282 -27.83 6.67 -12.79
CA GLU A 282 -28.12 7.25 -11.46
C GLU A 282 -29.07 6.39 -10.62
N CYS A 283 -29.85 5.51 -11.26
CA CYS A 283 -30.73 4.56 -10.58
C CYS A 283 -30.01 3.34 -10.00
N SER A 284 -28.71 3.17 -10.29
CA SER A 284 -27.91 2.07 -9.74
C SER A 284 -27.78 2.20 -8.22
N THR A 285 -28.05 1.11 -7.50
CA THR A 285 -27.94 1.05 -6.04
C THR A 285 -26.50 1.07 -5.54
N ILE A 286 -25.52 1.01 -6.43
CA ILE A 286 -24.08 1.09 -6.15
C ILE A 286 -23.40 2.24 -6.91
N ILE A 287 -24.17 3.22 -7.40
CA ILE A 287 -23.63 4.39 -8.12
C ILE A 287 -22.66 5.21 -7.27
N ASP A 288 -22.84 5.19 -5.94
CA ASP A 288 -21.96 5.84 -4.97
C ASP A 288 -20.52 5.30 -4.96
N PHE A 289 -20.27 4.12 -5.54
CA PHE A 289 -18.91 3.60 -5.73
C PHE A 289 -18.15 4.29 -6.87
N TYR A 290 -18.86 5.00 -7.76
CA TYR A 290 -18.31 5.51 -9.02
C TYR A 290 -18.46 7.03 -9.16
N PRO A 291 -17.85 7.83 -8.27
CA PRO A 291 -17.95 9.27 -8.36
C PRO A 291 -17.33 9.80 -9.65
N SER A 292 -17.96 10.81 -10.26
CA SER A 292 -17.45 11.46 -11.48
C SER A 292 -16.23 12.36 -11.22
N ASP A 293 -16.11 12.86 -9.99
CA ASP A 293 -14.98 13.64 -9.50
C ASP A 293 -14.67 13.26 -8.05
N PHE A 294 -13.41 13.39 -7.63
CA PHE A 294 -12.97 13.01 -6.30
C PHE A 294 -11.83 13.90 -5.81
N GLU A 295 -11.72 14.05 -4.50
CA GLU A 295 -10.66 14.84 -3.89
C GLU A 295 -9.30 14.13 -4.03
N ILE A 296 -8.26 14.88 -4.36
CA ILE A 296 -6.88 14.41 -4.31
C ILE A 296 -6.18 15.21 -3.22
N ASP A 297 -5.87 14.54 -2.11
CA ASP A 297 -5.06 15.14 -1.06
C ASP A 297 -3.58 15.03 -1.43
N MET A 298 -2.93 16.17 -1.61
CA MET A 298 -1.52 16.21 -1.98
C MET A 298 -0.61 15.75 -0.85
N ASP A 299 -1.03 15.84 0.42
CA ASP A 299 -0.29 15.39 1.59
C ASP A 299 1.20 15.82 1.59
N GLY A 300 1.44 17.09 1.28
CA GLY A 300 2.80 17.65 1.21
C GLY A 300 3.59 17.28 -0.06
N LYS A 301 3.06 16.44 -0.94
CA LYS A 301 3.75 15.96 -2.14
C LYS A 301 3.76 16.98 -3.27
N ARG A 302 4.83 16.93 -4.07
CA ARG A 302 5.10 17.85 -5.19
C ARG A 302 4.17 17.66 -6.37
N PHE A 303 3.82 16.42 -6.67
CA PHE A 303 3.14 16.05 -7.90
C PHE A 303 1.80 15.39 -7.65
N LYS A 304 0.77 15.71 -8.43
CA LYS A 304 -0.60 15.16 -8.27
C LYS A 304 -0.67 13.64 -8.27
N TRP A 305 0.21 12.97 -9.01
CA TRP A 305 0.27 11.50 -9.07
C TRP A 305 0.81 10.85 -7.78
N GLN A 306 1.41 11.64 -6.89
CA GLN A 306 1.81 11.22 -5.55
C GLN A 306 0.72 11.48 -4.51
N GLY A 307 -0.32 12.23 -4.88
CA GLY A 307 -1.43 12.55 -4.01
C GLY A 307 -2.33 11.33 -3.75
N ILE A 308 -3.05 11.39 -2.65
CA ILE A 308 -3.95 10.36 -2.17
C ILE A 308 -5.34 10.61 -2.75
N CYS A 309 -5.79 9.71 -3.63
CA CYS A 309 -7.13 9.74 -4.21
C CYS A 309 -8.17 9.37 -3.16
N LYS A 310 -9.06 10.30 -2.81
CA LYS A 310 -10.17 10.10 -1.87
C LYS A 310 -11.36 9.43 -2.53
N LEU A 311 -11.17 8.15 -2.86
CA LEU A 311 -12.24 7.30 -3.37
C LEU A 311 -12.99 6.60 -2.23
N PRO A 312 -14.32 6.39 -2.38
CA PRO A 312 -15.08 5.57 -1.46
C PRO A 312 -14.60 4.11 -1.54
N PHE A 313 -14.51 3.44 -0.39
CA PHE A 313 -14.22 2.01 -0.35
C PHE A 313 -15.45 1.21 -0.77
N ILE A 314 -15.25 0.25 -1.67
CA ILE A 314 -16.33 -0.59 -2.17
C ILE A 314 -16.77 -1.60 -1.11
N ALA A 315 -18.07 -1.62 -0.82
CA ALA A 315 -18.65 -2.64 0.04
C ALA A 315 -18.87 -3.93 -0.76
N GLU A 316 -18.03 -4.95 -0.51
CA GLU A 316 -18.06 -6.26 -1.19
C GLU A 316 -19.47 -6.85 -1.27
N SER A 317 -20.21 -6.85 -0.16
CA SER A 317 -21.54 -7.44 -0.10
C SER A 317 -22.55 -6.77 -1.05
N ARG A 318 -22.49 -5.44 -1.17
CA ARG A 318 -23.35 -4.65 -2.07
C ARG A 318 -22.96 -4.87 -3.52
N LEU A 319 -21.66 -4.80 -3.84
CA LEU A 319 -21.17 -5.03 -5.19
C LEU A 319 -21.59 -6.42 -5.68
N LEU A 320 -21.27 -7.46 -4.90
CA LEU A 320 -21.56 -8.82 -5.30
C LEU A 320 -23.06 -9.17 -5.27
N HIS A 321 -23.89 -8.40 -4.56
CA HIS A 321 -25.34 -8.55 -4.62
C HIS A 321 -25.84 -8.12 -6.01
N GLU A 322 -25.46 -6.93 -6.46
CA GLU A 322 -25.90 -6.39 -7.75
C GLU A 322 -25.33 -7.16 -8.94
N THR A 323 -24.03 -7.50 -8.92
CA THR A 323 -23.42 -8.26 -10.03
C THR A 323 -24.02 -9.65 -10.19
N ARG A 324 -24.36 -10.33 -9.08
CA ARG A 324 -25.02 -11.64 -9.09
C ARG A 324 -26.50 -11.56 -9.45
N LYS A 325 -27.18 -10.48 -9.06
CA LYS A 325 -28.57 -10.24 -9.47
C LYS A 325 -28.64 -10.10 -10.99
N LEU A 326 -27.78 -9.24 -11.56
CA LEU A 326 -27.69 -9.05 -13.01
C LEU A 326 -27.26 -10.33 -13.74
N GLU A 327 -26.29 -11.07 -13.22
CA GLU A 327 -25.86 -12.36 -13.79
C GLU A 327 -27.05 -13.33 -13.93
N LYS A 328 -27.91 -13.43 -12.91
CA LYS A 328 -29.10 -14.28 -12.94
C LYS A 328 -30.14 -13.81 -13.97
N GLU A 329 -30.40 -12.50 -14.04
CA GLU A 329 -31.35 -11.92 -15.00
C GLU A 329 -30.91 -12.18 -16.45
N LEU A 330 -29.62 -12.04 -16.74
CA LEU A 330 -29.04 -12.34 -18.05
C LEU A 330 -29.15 -13.83 -18.39
N MET A 331 -28.84 -14.74 -17.44
CA MET A 331 -28.97 -16.18 -17.68
C MET A 331 -30.41 -16.60 -18.01
N VAL A 332 -31.40 -16.00 -17.34
CA VAL A 332 -32.82 -16.25 -17.63
C VAL A 332 -33.18 -15.71 -19.02
N SER A 333 -32.74 -14.50 -19.37
CA SER A 333 -32.99 -13.90 -20.68
C SER A 333 -32.43 -14.75 -21.83
N TYR A 334 -31.19 -15.21 -21.72
CA TYR A 334 -30.59 -16.11 -22.72
C TYR A 334 -31.31 -17.45 -22.80
N SER A 335 -31.73 -18.03 -21.67
CA SER A 335 -32.49 -19.28 -21.68
C SER A 335 -33.84 -19.11 -22.39
N ILE A 336 -34.56 -18.02 -22.14
CA ILE A 336 -35.82 -17.70 -22.82
C ILE A 336 -35.58 -17.47 -24.32
N SER A 337 -34.52 -16.74 -24.68
CA SER A 337 -34.16 -16.51 -26.09
C SER A 337 -33.85 -17.83 -26.81
N TYR A 338 -33.10 -18.75 -26.19
CA TYR A 338 -32.81 -20.06 -26.77
C TYR A 338 -34.07 -20.92 -26.92
N PHE A 339 -34.96 -20.95 -25.91
CA PHE A 339 -36.25 -21.64 -26.02
C PHE A 339 -37.16 -21.03 -27.09
N SER A 340 -37.14 -19.71 -27.26
CA SER A 340 -37.93 -19.03 -28.29
C SER A 340 -37.40 -19.34 -29.69
N ILE A 341 -36.08 -19.44 -29.86
CA ILE A 341 -35.47 -19.83 -31.14
C ILE A 341 -35.82 -21.28 -31.49
N ILE A 342 -35.74 -22.21 -30.52
CA ILE A 342 -36.12 -23.61 -30.73
C ILE A 342 -37.61 -23.73 -31.09
N LEU A 343 -38.48 -23.00 -30.39
CA LEU A 343 -39.91 -22.98 -30.70
C LEU A 343 -40.23 -22.37 -32.08
N ILE A 344 -39.41 -21.45 -32.58
CA ILE A 344 -39.57 -20.90 -33.93
C ILE A 344 -39.10 -21.92 -34.98
N GLU A 345 -38.04 -22.67 -34.72
CA GLU A 345 -37.59 -23.75 -35.63
C GLU A 345 -38.59 -24.92 -35.68
N ASP A 346 -39.18 -25.32 -34.55
CA ASP A 346 -40.19 -26.40 -34.50
C ASP A 346 -41.55 -26.01 -35.13
N VAL A 347 -41.86 -24.71 -35.24
CA VAL A 347 -43.07 -24.20 -35.90
C VAL A 347 -42.86 -24.02 -37.42
N LEU A 348 -41.61 -23.99 -37.88
CA LEU A 348 -41.25 -23.84 -39.30
C LEU A 348 -40.88 -25.17 -40.00
N SER A 349 -40.90 -26.30 -39.27
CA SER A 349 -40.82 -27.66 -39.81
C SER A 349 -42.20 -28.31 -39.92
#